data_AF-A0A0Q6AFY7-F1
#
_entry.id   AF-A0A0Q6AFY7-F1
#
_cell.length_a   1.000
_cell.length_b   1.000
_cell.length_c   1.000
_cell.angle_alpha   90.00
_cell.angle_beta   90.00
_cell.angle_gamma   90.00
#
_symmetry.space_group_name_H-M   'P 1'
#
loop_
_entity.id
_entity.type
_entity.pdbx_description
1 polymer ?
#
loop_
_entity_poly.entity_id
_entity_poly.type
_entity_poly.pdbx_seq_one_letter_code
_entity_poly.pdbx_strand_id
1 'polypeptide(L)' 'MAEVIHCIITSSLEGKGAFGVRKDTDENCYFPVSVAEALDIEAFEEVEAIVVRNDRADPAWRAIKARRVERT' A
#
# COMPACT_ATOMS: atom_id res chain seq x y z
N MET A 1 8.32 5.82 13.05
CA MET A 1 7.00 6.47 13.17
C MET A 1 6.04 5.77 12.23
N ALA A 2 4.78 5.61 12.64
CA ALA A 2 3.74 5.05 11.78
C ALA A 2 2.81 6.18 11.30
N GLU A 3 2.29 6.07 10.08
CA GLU A 3 1.40 7.05 9.45
C GLU A 3 0.18 6.36 8.85
N VAL A 4 -0.97 7.05 8.84
CA VAL A 4 -2.15 6.63 8.09
C VAL A 4 -2.15 7.39 6.78
N ILE A 5 -2.26 6.67 5.66
CA ILE A 5 -2.14 7.23 4.31
C ILE A 5 -3.25 6.70 3.42
N HIS A 6 -3.61 7.48 2.40
CA HIS A 6 -4.43 7.02 1.28
C HIS A 6 -3.54 6.74 0.08
N CYS A 7 -3.62 5.54 -0.49
CA CYS A 7 -2.85 5.12 -1.65
C CYS A 7 -3.74 4.72 -2.81
N ILE A 8 -3.23 4.98 -4.02
CA ILE A 8 -3.71 4.37 -5.25
C ILE A 8 -2.76 3.23 -5.58
N ILE A 9 -3.29 2.02 -5.76
CA ILE A 9 -2.50 0.85 -6.11
C ILE A 9 -2.11 0.92 -7.58
N THR A 10 -0.81 0.89 -7.86
CA THR A 10 -0.26 0.95 -9.22
C THR A 10 0.00 -0.43 -9.80
N SER A 11 0.35 -1.40 -8.97
CA SER A 11 0.53 -2.80 -9.40
C SER A 11 0.27 -3.76 -8.24
N SER A 12 -0.27 -4.93 -8.57
CA SER A 12 -0.40 -6.06 -7.65
C SER A 12 0.11 -7.30 -8.37
N LEU A 13 1.06 -8.00 -7.74
CA LEU A 13 1.77 -9.12 -8.35
C LEU A 13 1.71 -10.31 -7.40
N GLU A 14 1.20 -11.43 -7.91
CA GLU A 14 1.10 -12.70 -7.18
C GLU A 14 2.46 -13.10 -6.59
N GLY A 15 2.48 -13.44 -5.29
CA GLY A 15 3.69 -13.80 -4.55
C GLY A 15 4.70 -12.68 -4.33
N LYS A 16 4.45 -11.45 -4.80
CA LYS A 16 5.33 -10.27 -4.58
C LYS A 16 4.68 -9.18 -3.76
N GLY A 17 3.35 -9.18 -3.65
CA GLY A 17 2.57 -8.17 -2.94
C GLY A 17 2.10 -7.06 -3.88
N ALA A 18 1.75 -5.91 -3.33
CA ALA A 18 1.26 -4.78 -4.10
C ALA A 18 2.12 -3.53 -3.89
N PHE A 19 2.06 -2.62 -4.85
CA PHE A 19 2.72 -1.32 -4.82
C PHE A 19 1.69 -0.24 -5.09
N GLY A 20 1.81 0.87 -4.38
CA GLY A 20 0.95 2.02 -4.55
C GLY A 20 1.70 3.32 -4.35
N VAL A 21 1.03 4.40 -4.71
CA VAL A 21 1.51 5.76 -4.53
C VAL A 21 0.58 6.45 -3.54
N ARG A 22 1.13 7.09 -2.52
CA ARG A 22 0.33 7.86 -1.56
C ARG A 22 -0.15 9.17 -2.19
N LYS A 23 -1.42 9.52 -1.95
CA LYS A 23 -2.10 10.66 -2.56
C LYS A 23 -1.62 12.03 -2.07
N ASP A 24 -0.95 12.09 -0.93
CA ASP A 24 -0.52 13.33 -0.28
C ASP A 24 0.88 13.77 -0.69
N THR A 25 1.79 12.82 -0.97
CA THR A 25 3.22 13.10 -1.23
C THR A 25 3.77 12.48 -2.50
N ASP A 26 2.97 11.70 -3.23
CA ASP A 26 3.40 10.91 -4.38
C ASP A 26 4.54 9.91 -4.09
N GLU A 27 4.84 9.63 -2.81
CA GLU A 27 5.83 8.63 -2.44
C GLU A 27 5.32 7.20 -2.68
N ASN A 28 6.24 6.30 -3.04
CA ASN A 28 5.92 4.88 -3.24
C ASN A 28 5.73 4.17 -1.89
N CYS A 29 4.75 3.27 -1.86
CA CYS A 29 4.45 2.39 -0.74
C CYS A 29 4.38 0.94 -1.19
N TYR A 30 5.02 0.05 -0.43
CA TYR A 30 4.92 -1.40 -0.59
C TYR A 30 3.90 -2.00 0.37
N PHE A 31 3.07 -2.88 -0.18
CA PHE A 31 2.12 -3.71 0.55
C PHE A 31 2.65 -5.15 0.54
N PRO A 32 3.10 -5.69 1.68
CA PRO A 32 3.57 -7.06 1.78
C PRO A 32 2.55 -8.06 1.25
N VAL A 33 3.04 -9.21 0.74
CA VAL A 33 2.21 -10.31 0.22
C VAL A 33 1.05 -10.64 1.17
N SER A 34 1.33 -10.76 2.46
CA SER A 34 0.31 -11.06 3.48
C SER A 34 -0.80 -10.03 3.59
N VAL A 35 -0.51 -8.75 3.33
CA VAL A 35 -1.50 -7.67 3.33
C VAL A 35 -2.25 -7.63 2.00
N ALA A 36 -1.51 -7.76 0.89
CA ALA A 36 -2.07 -7.71 -0.45
C ALA A 36 -3.04 -8.88 -0.72
N GLU A 37 -2.65 -10.11 -0.40
CA GLU A 37 -3.49 -11.30 -0.61
C GLU A 37 -4.68 -11.35 0.35
N ALA A 38 -4.51 -10.95 1.63
CA ALA A 38 -5.60 -10.95 2.60
C ALA A 38 -6.73 -9.97 2.25
N LEU A 39 -6.41 -8.91 1.51
CA LEU A 39 -7.38 -7.93 1.04
C LEU A 39 -7.72 -8.09 -0.44
N ASP A 40 -7.12 -9.06 -1.12
CA ASP A 40 -7.20 -9.28 -2.56
C ASP A 40 -7.01 -7.96 -3.34
N ILE A 41 -5.91 -7.26 -3.04
CA ILE A 41 -5.63 -5.92 -3.57
C ILE A 41 -5.38 -6.00 -5.07
N GLU A 42 -6.09 -5.17 -5.84
CA GLU A 42 -5.92 -5.07 -7.29
C GLU A 42 -5.33 -3.71 -7.72
N ALA A 43 -4.78 -3.68 -8.93
CA ALA A 43 -4.35 -2.41 -9.54
C ALA A 43 -5.55 -1.47 -9.74
N PHE A 44 -5.29 -0.17 -9.61
CA PHE A 44 -6.30 0.91 -9.67
C PHE A 44 -7.29 0.95 -8.49
N GLU A 45 -7.12 0.13 -7.46
CA GLU A 45 -7.87 0.28 -6.22
C GLU A 45 -7.34 1.43 -5.35
N GLU A 46 -8.23 2.01 -4.56
CA GLU A 46 -7.88 2.94 -3.50
C GLU A 46 -7.91 2.24 -2.14
N VAL A 47 -6.82 2.40 -1.38
CA VAL A 47 -6.66 1.79 -0.07
C VAL A 47 -6.25 2.83 0.96
N GLU A 48 -6.72 2.65 2.18
CA GLU A 48 -6.22 3.36 3.34
C GLU A 48 -5.29 2.41 4.11
N ALA A 49 -4.08 2.86 4.43
CA ALA A 49 -3.04 2.02 4.99
C ALA A 49 -2.36 2.66 6.20
N ILE A 50 -2.05 1.83 7.18
CA ILE A 50 -1.06 2.17 8.21
C ILE A 50 0.30 1.74 7.67
N VAL A 51 1.21 2.69 7.53
CA VAL A 51 2.57 2.47 7.03
C VAL A 51 3.64 2.80 8.05
N VAL A 52 4.80 2.20 7.86
CA VAL A 52 6.05 2.54 8.55
C VAL A 52 7.14 2.77 7.51
N ARG A 53 8.20 3.49 7.88
CA ARG A 53 9.40 3.60 7.03
C ARG A 53 9.93 2.20 6.72
N ASN A 54 10.25 1.97 5.46
CA ASN A 54 10.82 0.72 5.03
C ASN A 54 12.32 0.67 5.38
N ASP A 55 12.85 -0.53 5.55
CA ASP A 55 14.29 -0.75 5.77
C ASP A 55 15.10 -0.52 4.47
N ARG A 56 14.41 -0.57 3.32
CA ARG A 56 14.96 -0.26 2.00
C ARG A 56 14.62 1.17 1.59
N ALA A 57 15.52 1.80 0.83
CA ALA A 57 15.35 3.19 0.37
C ALA A 57 14.17 3.35 -0.60
N ASP A 58 13.90 2.35 -1.44
CA ASP A 58 12.76 2.34 -2.35
C ASP A 58 12.11 0.95 -2.37
N PRO A 59 10.78 0.86 -2.17
CA PRO A 59 9.87 1.95 -1.78
C PRO A 59 10.07 2.41 -0.33
N ALA A 60 9.94 3.72 -0.10
CA ALA A 60 10.23 4.38 1.17
C ALA A 60 9.29 3.96 2.32
N TRP A 61 8.10 3.47 1.98
CA TRP A 61 7.06 3.08 2.94
C TRP A 61 6.68 1.61 2.79
N ARG A 62 6.37 0.98 3.92
CA ARG A 62 5.84 -0.39 4.00
C ARG A 62 4.53 -0.40 4.78
N ALA A 63 3.47 -0.91 4.20
CA ALA A 63 2.20 -1.14 4.87
C ALA A 63 2.32 -2.27 5.89
N ILE A 64 1.76 -2.04 7.08
CA ILE A 64 1.60 -3.06 8.13
C ILE A 64 0.14 -3.50 8.28
N LYS A 65 -0.80 -2.65 7.83
CA LYS A 65 -2.24 -2.92 7.81
C LYS A 65 -2.88 -2.04 6.77
N ALA A 66 -3.90 -2.53 6.08
CA ALA A 66 -4.67 -1.75 5.11
C ALA A 66 -6.16 -2.10 5.17
N ARG A 67 -6.98 -1.26 4.56
CA ARG A 67 -8.39 -1.51 4.26
C ARG A 67 -8.74 -0.86 2.92
N ARG A 68 -9.72 -1.43 2.21
CA ARG A 68 -10.28 -0.81 1.00
C ARG A 68 -11.04 0.46 1.38
N VAL A 69 -10.97 1.49 0.54
CA VAL A 69 -11.80 2.69 0.69
C VAL A 69 -13.10 2.42 -0.06
N GLU A 70 -14.22 2.27 0.66
CA GLU A 70 -15.54 2.16 0.03
C GLU A 70 -15.89 3.49 -0.63
N ARG A 71 -16.10 3.48 -1.95
CA ARG A 71 -16.69 4.64 -2.65
C ARG A 71 -18.19 4.64 -2.34
N THR A 72 -18.61 5.52 -1.42
CA THR A 72 -20.02 5.90 -1.23
C THR A 72 -20.56 6.62 -2.45
#